data_AF-A0A6H1ZS38-F1
#
_entry.id   AF-A0A6H1ZS38-F1
#
_cell.length_a   1.000
_cell.length_b   1.000
_cell.length_c   1.000
_cell.angle_alpha   90.00
_cell.angle_beta   90.00
_cell.angle_gamma   90.00
#
_symmetry.space_group_name_H-M   'P 1'
#
loop_
_entity.id
_entity.type
_entity.pdbx_description
1 polymer ?
#
loop_
_entity_poly.entity_id
_entity_poly.type
_entity_poly.pdbx_seq_one_letter_code
_entity_poly.pdbx_strand_id
1 'polypeptide(L)' 'MRVQDLIIQWGKEHGYDGLFNDECACLWADLAPCCDGIGEGCEFGIKKDCTAACSEWHEWEPGGWHIERKPGEAEHD' A
#
# COMPACT_ATOMS: atom_id res chain seq x y z
N MET A 1 -1.99 -20.61 11.07
CA MET A 1 -2.60 -19.46 10.37
C MET A 1 -2.31 -18.23 11.21
N ARG A 2 -1.56 -17.26 10.67
CA ARG A 2 -1.21 -16.02 11.37
C ARG A 2 -2.25 -14.94 11.04
N VAL A 3 -2.41 -13.96 11.92
CA VAL A 3 -3.30 -12.80 11.68
C VAL A 3 -2.93 -12.08 10.38
N GLN A 4 -1.63 -11.96 10.09
CA GLN A 4 -1.14 -11.41 8.82
C GLN A 4 -1.69 -12.15 7.60
N ASP A 5 -1.80 -13.48 7.66
CA ASP A 5 -2.29 -14.27 6.52
C ASP A 5 -3.79 -13.98 6.26
N LEU A 6 -4.58 -13.72 7.32
CA LEU A 6 -5.98 -13.33 7.21
C LEU A 6 -6.16 -11.94 6.61
N ILE A 7 -5.33 -10.97 7.02
CA ILE A 7 -5.37 -9.60 6.51
C ILE A 7 -5.02 -9.57 5.03
N ILE A 8 -3.96 -10.29 4.63
CA ILE A 8 -3.54 -10.40 3.22
C ILE A 8 -4.65 -11.06 2.39
N GLN A 9 -5.27 -12.14 2.92
CA GLN A 9 -6.35 -12.82 2.22
C GLN A 9 -7.54 -11.88 2.00
N TRP A 10 -8.01 -11.21 3.06
CA TRP A 10 -9.11 -10.25 2.96
C TRP A 10 -8.79 -9.12 1.98
N GLY A 11 -7.58 -8.56 2.04
CA GLY A 11 -7.17 -7.48 1.14
C GLY A 11 -7.23 -7.90 -0.33
N LYS A 12 -6.71 -9.08 -0.65
CA LYS A 12 -6.79 -9.63 -2.01
C LYS A 12 -8.22 -9.89 -2.47
N GLU A 13 -9.08 -10.42 -1.59
CA GLU A 13 -10.50 -10.66 -1.88
C GLU A 13 -11.26 -9.35 -2.21
N HIS A 14 -10.79 -8.21 -1.70
CA HIS A 14 -11.38 -6.89 -1.92
C HIS A 14 -10.63 -6.06 -3.00
N GLY A 15 -9.64 -6.67 -3.66
CA GLY A 15 -8.92 -6.07 -4.78
C GLY A 15 -7.81 -5.11 -4.39
N TYR A 16 -7.18 -5.29 -3.22
CA TYR A 16 -5.99 -4.57 -2.81
C TYR A 16 -4.72 -5.39 -3.06
N ASP A 17 -3.64 -4.70 -3.43
CA ASP A 17 -2.35 -5.31 -3.79
C ASP A 17 -1.27 -5.09 -2.75
N GLY A 18 -1.48 -4.16 -1.81
CA GLY A 18 -0.50 -3.79 -0.80
C GLY A 18 -1.08 -2.81 0.21
N LEU A 19 -0.17 -2.11 0.89
CA LEU A 19 -0.50 -1.05 1.82
C LEU A 19 0.07 0.29 1.35
N PHE A 20 -0.58 1.37 1.72
CA PHE A 20 -0.21 2.73 1.36
C PHE A 20 -0.27 3.63 2.59
N ASN A 21 0.72 4.49 2.78
CA ASN A 21 0.56 5.70 3.57
C ASN A 21 1.10 6.91 2.81
N ASP A 22 0.86 8.10 3.32
CA ASP A 22 1.23 9.36 2.67
C ASP A 22 2.76 9.56 2.52
N GLU A 23 3.58 8.74 3.19
CA GLU A 23 5.05 8.86 3.20
C GLU A 23 5.77 7.69 2.48
N CYS A 24 5.13 6.53 2.32
CA CYS A 24 5.73 5.32 1.75
C CYS A 24 4.69 4.30 1.19
N ALA A 25 5.11 3.60 0.14
CA ALA A 25 4.37 2.47 -0.44
C ALA A 25 4.76 1.18 0.30
N CYS A 26 4.00 0.79 1.34
CA CYS A 26 4.28 -0.39 2.17
C CYS A 26 3.82 -1.69 1.46
N LEU A 27 4.68 -2.71 1.38
CA LEU A 27 4.28 -4.05 0.96
C LEU A 27 3.59 -4.81 2.10
N TRP A 28 2.87 -5.89 1.78
CA TRP A 28 2.34 -6.82 2.81
C TRP A 28 3.42 -7.42 3.72
N ALA A 29 4.67 -7.42 3.27
CA ALA A 29 5.82 -7.83 4.08
C ALA A 29 6.09 -6.84 5.22
N ASP A 30 5.75 -5.56 5.04
CA ASP A 30 5.95 -4.47 5.99
C ASP A 30 4.85 -4.39 7.06
N LEU A 31 3.85 -5.28 6.99
CA LEU A 31 2.77 -5.40 7.97
C LEU A 31 3.28 -5.87 9.35
N ALA A 32 4.46 -6.48 9.41
CA ALA A 32 5.05 -6.94 10.66
C ALA A 32 6.56 -7.20 10.50
N PRO A 33 7.42 -6.16 10.41
CA PRO A 33 8.87 -6.33 10.40
C PRO A 33 9.40 -6.69 11.80
N CYS A 34 9.00 -7.84 12.34
CA CYS A 34 9.49 -8.47 13.58
C CYS A 34 9.38 -7.68 14.91
N CYS A 35 9.30 -6.35 14.90
CA CYS A 35 9.25 -5.41 16.01
C CYS A 35 8.60 -4.11 15.51
N ASP A 36 7.80 -3.45 16.35
CA ASP A 36 7.27 -2.09 16.17
C ASP A 36 6.14 -1.85 15.14
N GLY A 37 5.17 -2.77 15.10
CA GLY A 37 3.87 -2.50 14.48
C GLY A 37 3.85 -2.53 12.95
N ILE A 38 2.64 -2.56 12.39
CA ILE A 38 2.43 -2.11 11.00
C ILE A 38 2.92 -0.67 10.99
N GLY A 39 3.72 -0.24 10.02
CA GLY A 39 4.10 1.18 9.89
C GLY A 39 2.87 2.05 10.13
N GLU A 40 2.88 2.85 11.20
CA GLU A 40 1.69 3.56 11.64
C GLU A 40 1.13 4.38 10.46
N GLY A 41 -0.17 4.26 10.22
CA GLY A 41 -0.82 4.96 9.11
C GLY A 41 -0.79 4.24 7.75
N CYS A 42 -0.23 3.03 7.61
CA CYS A 42 -0.42 2.23 6.40
C CYS A 42 -1.89 1.72 6.29
N GLU A 43 -2.59 2.14 5.24
CA GLU A 43 -3.94 1.74 4.83
C GLU A 43 -3.89 0.75 3.66
N PHE A 44 -5.03 0.14 3.31
CA PHE A 44 -5.11 -0.72 2.13
C PHE A 44 -5.01 0.09 0.84
N GLY A 45 -4.20 -0.40 -0.11
CA GLY A 45 -3.99 0.28 -1.38
C GLY A 45 -3.83 -0.67 -2.56
N ILE A 46 -3.80 -0.09 -3.76
CA ILE A 46 -3.65 -0.79 -5.04
C ILE A 46 -2.32 -0.47 -5.68
N LYS A 47 -1.75 -1.44 -6.40
CA LYS A 47 -0.49 -1.24 -7.09
C LYS A 47 -0.74 -0.47 -8.38
N LYS A 48 0.09 0.55 -8.62
CA LYS A 48 0.07 1.37 -9.83
C LYS A 48 1.45 1.46 -10.47
N ASP A 49 1.42 1.61 -11.77
CA ASP A 49 2.63 1.88 -12.55
C ASP A 49 3.15 3.28 -12.22
N CYS A 50 4.45 3.37 -11.94
CA CYS A 50 5.12 4.63 -11.73
C CYS A 50 5.28 5.32 -13.08
N THR A 51 4.45 6.33 -13.34
CA THR A 51 4.47 7.11 -14.57
C THR A 51 5.27 8.39 -14.39
N ALA A 52 5.68 9.05 -15.48
CA ALA A 52 6.42 10.30 -15.39
C ALA A 52 5.68 11.41 -14.60
N ALA A 53 4.35 11.33 -14.50
CA ALA A 53 3.54 12.24 -13.67
C ALA A 53 3.79 12.07 -12.17
N CYS A 54 4.27 10.90 -11.73
CA CYS A 54 4.61 10.65 -10.33
C CYS A 54 5.81 11.48 -9.83
N SER A 55 6.61 12.04 -10.76
CA SER A 55 7.76 12.91 -10.44
C SER A 55 7.42 14.19 -9.65
N GLU A 56 6.12 14.51 -9.54
CA GLU A 56 5.61 15.60 -8.71
C GLU A 56 5.60 15.25 -7.20
N TRP A 57 5.57 13.95 -6.86
CA TRP A 57 5.36 13.47 -5.49
C TRP A 57 6.53 12.63 -4.97
N HIS A 58 7.25 11.96 -5.87
CA HIS A 58 8.42 11.14 -5.53
C HIS A 58 9.34 10.95 -6.74
N GLU A 59 10.52 10.37 -6.54
CA GLU A 59 11.41 10.03 -7.65
C GLU A 59 10.71 9.04 -8.61
N TRP A 60 10.65 9.41 -9.89
CA TRP A 60 10.09 8.56 -10.93
C TRP A 60 11.17 7.62 -11.47
N GLU A 61 10.87 6.32 -11.46
CA GLU A 61 11.73 5.30 -12.06
C GLU A 61 10.99 4.58 -13.20
N PRO A 62 11.57 4.51 -14.42
CA PRO A 62 10.97 3.78 -15.54
C PRO A 62 10.77 2.30 -15.20
N GLY A 63 9.52 1.82 -15.29
CA GLY A 63 9.16 0.45 -14.93
C GLY A 63 9.02 0.20 -13.42
N GLY A 64 9.17 1.25 -12.60
CA GLY A 64 8.84 1.24 -11.19
C GLY A 64 7.34 1.17 -10.95
N TRP A 65 6.97 0.98 -9.69
CA TRP A 65 5.58 0.93 -9.24
C TRP A 65 5.46 1.60 -7.86
N HIS A 66 4.26 2.06 -7.52
CA HIS A 66 3.91 2.52 -6.18
C HIS A 66 2.56 1.92 -5.75
N ILE A 67 2.22 2.04 -4.47
CA ILE A 67 0.86 1.79 -4.00
C ILE A 67 0.14 3.14 -3.89
N GLU A 68 -1.16 3.19 -4.18
CA GLU A 68 -2.02 4.34 -3.89
C GLU A 68 -3.34 3.88 -3.23
N ARG A 69 -4.08 4.82 -2.63
CA ARG A 69 -5.45 4.56 -2.17
C ARG A 69 -6.35 4.12 -3.33
N LYS A 70 -7.25 3.18 -3.05
CA LYS A 70 -8.22 2.71 -4.04
C LYS A 70 -9.24 3.83 -4.36
N PRO A 71 -9.45 4.19 -5.64
CA PRO A 71 -10.42 5.21 -6.01
C PRO A 71 -11.85 4.84 -5.59
N GLY A 72 -12.55 5.76 -4.93
CA GLY A 72 -13.96 5.61 -4.57
C GLY A 72 -14.24 5.05 -3.17
N GLU A 73 -13.21 4.71 -2.39
CA GLU A 73 -13.35 4.59 -0.95
C GLU A 73 -13.17 5.98 -0.37
N ALA A 74 -14.29 6.60 -0.01
CA ALA A 74 -14.36 7.98 0.45
C ALA A 74 -13.40 8.21 1.63
N GLU A 75 -12.77 9.39 1.62
CA GLU A 75 -12.19 9.98 2.82
C GLU A 75 -13.26 9.96 3.91
N HIS A 76 -13.08 9.10 4.92
CA HIS A 76 -13.81 9.25 6.16
C HIS A 76 -13.18 10.45 6.88
N ASP A 77 -13.74 11.64 6.60
CA ASP A 77 -13.55 12.89 7.38
C ASP A 77 -13.74 12.66 8.89
#